data_AF-A0A2M7IPD4-F1
#
_entry.id   AF-A0A2M7IPD4-F1
#
_cell.length_a   1.000
_cell.length_b   1.000
_cell.length_c   1.000
_cell.angle_alpha   90.00
_cell.angle_beta   90.00
_cell.angle_gamma   90.00
#
_symmetry.space_group_name_H-M   'P 1'
#
loop_
_entity.id
_entity.type
_entity.pdbx_description
1 polymer ?
#
loop_
_entity_poly.entity_id
_entity_poly.type
_entity_poly.pdbx_seq_one_letter_code
_entity_poly.pdbx_strand_id
1 'polypeptide(L)'
;KAQWANNDEYLKYLYSYIHLNPVKLIDPIWKEKGIKNSEVAFTYASSYQYSSLSDYLGAIRQISGILTPTLFPDYFSTHLNIRKELLEWINFQLPIDQESQTLKSGFKQN
;
A
#
# COMPACT_ATOMS: atom_id res chain seq x y z
N LYS A 1 -2.87 -14.15 -16.17
CA LYS A 1 -1.41 -14.39 -16.27
C LYS A 1 -0.82 -14.13 -14.89
N ALA A 2 -0.06 -15.06 -14.32
CA ALA A 2 0.69 -14.82 -13.09
C ALA A 2 2.06 -14.25 -13.44
N GLN A 3 2.60 -13.39 -12.59
CA GLN A 3 3.96 -12.84 -12.71
C GLN A 3 4.74 -13.22 -11.45
N TRP A 4 5.97 -13.70 -11.63
CA TRP A 4 6.83 -14.04 -10.51
C TRP A 4 7.37 -12.77 -9.85
N ALA A 5 7.24 -12.69 -8.52
CA ALA A 5 7.87 -11.65 -7.71
C ALA A 5 9.30 -12.07 -7.37
N ASN A 6 10.26 -11.66 -8.20
CA ASN A 6 11.65 -12.10 -8.12
C ASN A 6 12.61 -11.09 -7.49
N ASN A 7 12.08 -9.99 -6.94
CA ASN A 7 12.84 -8.97 -6.24
C ASN A 7 12.03 -8.40 -5.07
N ASP A 8 12.73 -7.89 -4.07
CA ASP A 8 12.14 -7.41 -2.81
C ASP A 8 11.27 -6.17 -3.02
N GLU A 9 11.68 -5.24 -3.89
CA GLU A 9 10.91 -4.03 -4.19
C GLU A 9 9.53 -4.38 -4.77
N TYR A 10 9.49 -5.35 -5.68
CA TYR A 10 8.25 -5.78 -6.30
C TYR A 10 7.38 -6.57 -5.32
N LEU A 11 7.97 -7.40 -4.44
CA LEU A 11 7.21 -8.08 -3.38
C LEU A 11 6.61 -7.08 -2.39
N LYS A 12 7.37 -6.06 -1.99
CA LYS A 12 6.90 -4.94 -1.16
C LYS A 12 5.75 -4.20 -1.81
N TYR A 13 5.90 -3.85 -3.09
CA TYR A 13 4.82 -3.25 -3.88
C TYR A 13 3.55 -4.12 -3.90
N LEU A 14 3.69 -5.43 -4.17
CA LEU A 14 2.55 -6.34 -4.24
C LEU A 14 1.86 -6.47 -2.88
N TYR A 15 2.62 -6.62 -1.79
CA TYR A 15 2.07 -6.70 -0.44
C TYR A 15 1.25 -5.46 -0.11
N SER A 16 1.81 -4.28 -0.34
CA SER A 16 1.14 -3.00 -0.11
C SER A 16 -0.08 -2.83 -1.02
N TYR A 17 0.03 -3.15 -2.30
CA TYR A 17 -1.08 -3.09 -3.24
C TYR A 17 -2.27 -3.97 -2.81
N ILE A 18 -2.00 -5.23 -2.43
CA ILE A 18 -3.01 -6.18 -1.98
C ILE A 18 -3.73 -5.63 -0.73
N HIS A 19 -2.97 -5.18 0.27
CA HIS A 19 -3.53 -4.77 1.55
C HIS A 19 -4.16 -3.37 1.55
N LEU A 20 -3.74 -2.48 0.65
CA LEU A 20 -4.31 -1.13 0.51
C LEU A 20 -5.49 -1.07 -0.46
N ASN A 21 -5.72 -2.11 -1.27
CA ASN A 21 -6.87 -2.18 -2.18
C ASN A 21 -8.23 -1.84 -1.54
N PRO A 22 -8.54 -2.23 -0.28
CA PRO A 22 -9.79 -1.86 0.37
C PRO A 22 -9.99 -0.35 0.54
N VAL A 23 -8.93 0.46 0.62
CA VAL A 23 -9.03 1.92 0.81
C VAL A 23 -9.88 2.60 -0.27
N LYS A 24 -9.93 2.02 -1.48
CA LYS A 24 -10.78 2.51 -2.59
C LYS A 24 -12.27 2.59 -2.24
N LEU A 25 -12.72 1.85 -1.22
CA LEU A 25 -14.12 1.82 -0.79
C LEU A 25 -14.51 3.04 0.04
N ILE A 26 -13.54 3.69 0.70
CA ILE A 26 -13.75 4.88 1.52
C ILE A 26 -13.22 6.16 0.89
N ASP A 27 -12.28 6.05 -0.04
CA ASP A 27 -11.77 7.17 -0.83
C ASP A 27 -11.68 6.75 -2.31
N PRO A 28 -12.78 6.81 -3.07
CA PRO A 28 -12.80 6.32 -4.46
C PRO A 28 -11.86 7.05 -5.42
N ILE A 29 -11.48 8.30 -5.09
CA ILE A 29 -10.67 9.20 -5.94
C ILE A 29 -9.21 9.31 -5.46
N TRP A 30 -8.77 8.37 -4.62
CA TRP A 30 -7.43 8.38 -4.04
C TRP A 30 -6.32 8.30 -5.09
N LYS A 31 -6.60 7.70 -6.26
CA LYS A 31 -5.62 7.59 -7.34
C LYS A 31 -5.35 8.93 -8.01
N GLU A 32 -6.38 9.76 -8.14
CA GLU A 32 -6.26 11.09 -8.77
C GLU A 32 -5.77 12.15 -7.78
N LYS A 33 -6.17 12.05 -6.50
CA LYS A 33 -5.93 13.11 -5.51
C LYS A 33 -4.93 12.73 -4.41
N GLY A 34 -4.44 11.49 -4.41
CA GLY A 34 -3.73 10.92 -3.29
C GLY A 34 -4.67 10.64 -2.11
N ILE A 35 -4.17 9.88 -1.14
CA ILE A 35 -4.88 9.65 0.12
C ILE A 35 -4.66 10.86 1.03
N LYS A 36 -5.75 11.54 1.40
CA LYS A 36 -5.66 12.75 2.24
C LYS A 36 -5.35 12.47 3.70
N ASN A 37 -5.84 11.36 4.23
CA ASN A 37 -5.65 10.97 5.61
C ASN A 37 -5.15 9.52 5.68
N SER A 38 -3.84 9.39 5.80
CA SER A 38 -3.15 8.12 5.79
C SER A 38 -3.52 7.23 6.97
N GLU A 39 -3.81 7.82 8.13
CA GLU A 39 -4.26 7.09 9.32
C GLU A 39 -5.66 6.50 9.14
N VAL A 40 -6.59 7.25 8.54
CA VAL A 40 -7.93 6.74 8.23
C VAL A 40 -7.84 5.60 7.20
N ALA A 41 -7.02 5.76 6.17
CA ALA A 41 -6.80 4.72 5.17
C ALA A 41 -6.20 3.45 5.78
N PHE A 42 -5.14 3.59 6.60
CA PHE A 42 -4.51 2.46 7.29
C PHE A 42 -5.50 1.77 8.24
N THR A 43 -6.26 2.53 9.03
CA THR A 43 -7.25 1.99 9.97
C THR A 43 -8.35 1.22 9.25
N TYR A 44 -8.83 1.74 8.12
CA TYR A 44 -9.82 1.04 7.31
C TYR A 44 -9.25 -0.24 6.68
N ALA A 45 -8.06 -0.17 6.07
CA ALA A 45 -7.39 -1.33 5.50
C ALA A 45 -7.15 -2.43 6.55
N SER A 46 -6.75 -2.05 7.76
CA SER A 46 -6.44 -2.97 8.86
C SER A 46 -7.67 -3.63 9.47
N SER A 47 -8.84 -2.99 9.36
CA SER A 47 -10.12 -3.52 9.86
C SER A 47 -10.96 -4.21 8.78
N TYR A 48 -10.50 -4.22 7.52
CA TYR A 48 -11.24 -4.82 6.42
C TYR A 48 -11.25 -6.36 6.53
N GLN A 49 -12.41 -6.91 6.88
CA GLN A 49 -12.61 -8.33 7.20
C GLN A 49 -12.16 -9.30 6.10
N TYR A 50 -12.21 -8.89 4.82
CA TYR A 50 -11.83 -9.72 3.67
C TYR A 50 -10.36 -9.53 3.24
N SER A 51 -9.52 -8.95 4.11
CA SER A 51 -8.06 -8.88 3.97
C SER A 51 -7.40 -9.74 5.03
N SER A 52 -6.20 -10.25 4.74
CA SER A 52 -5.34 -10.89 5.75
C SER A 52 -4.50 -9.90 6.56
N LEU A 53 -4.57 -8.59 6.26
CA LEU A 53 -3.78 -7.57 6.95
C LEU A 53 -3.98 -7.63 8.47
N SER A 54 -5.21 -7.84 8.94
CA SER A 54 -5.49 -7.96 10.36
C SER A 54 -4.74 -9.14 11.01
N ASP A 55 -4.59 -10.26 10.31
CA ASP A 55 -3.84 -11.43 10.82
C ASP A 55 -2.34 -11.11 10.90
N TYR A 56 -1.79 -10.42 9.90
CA TYR A 56 -0.40 -9.93 9.91
C TYR A 56 -0.16 -8.86 10.99
N LEU A 57 -1.22 -8.21 11.47
CA LEU A 57 -1.21 -7.29 12.60
C LEU A 57 -1.58 -7.96 13.95
N GLY A 58 -1.65 -9.28 13.99
CA GLY A 58 -1.82 -10.06 15.23
C GLY A 58 -3.27 -10.35 15.62
N ALA A 59 -4.25 -10.10 14.77
CA ALA A 59 -5.62 -10.52 15.02
C ALA A 59 -5.74 -12.05 14.97
N ILE A 60 -6.44 -12.62 15.95
CA ILE A 60 -6.70 -14.06 16.02
C ILE A 60 -8.06 -14.32 15.37
N ARG A 61 -8.08 -15.01 14.22
CA ARG A 61 -9.30 -15.37 13.49
C ARG A 61 -9.27 -16.86 13.13
N GLN A 62 -10.45 -17.46 12.95
CA GLN A 62 -10.52 -18.86 12.51
C GLN A 62 -9.84 -19.07 11.15
N ILE A 63 -9.95 -18.08 10.26
CA ILE A 63 -9.34 -18.12 8.93
C ILE A 63 -7.81 -17.98 8.96
N SER A 64 -7.21 -17.50 10.05
CA SER A 64 -5.75 -17.30 10.13
C SER A 64 -4.97 -18.61 9.93
N GLY A 65 -5.58 -19.76 10.17
CA GLY A 65 -4.96 -21.08 9.97
C GLY A 65 -4.59 -21.43 8.52
N ILE A 66 -5.08 -20.69 7.52
CA ILE A 66 -4.69 -20.87 6.12
C ILE A 66 -3.42 -20.07 5.74
N LEU A 67 -2.95 -19.21 6.64
CA LEU A 67 -1.81 -18.32 6.40
C LEU A 67 -0.52 -18.94 6.93
N THR A 68 0.60 -18.54 6.34
CA THR A 68 1.94 -18.90 6.86
C THR A 68 2.83 -17.65 6.94
N PRO A 69 2.56 -16.72 7.88
CA PRO A 69 3.30 -15.46 7.97
C PRO A 69 4.81 -15.64 8.20
N THR A 70 5.22 -16.77 8.78
CA THR A 70 6.63 -17.12 9.03
C THR A 70 7.46 -17.38 7.77
N LEU A 71 6.82 -17.60 6.62
CA LEU A 71 7.52 -17.74 5.33
C LEU A 71 7.71 -16.39 4.61
N PHE A 72 7.13 -15.32 5.15
CA PHE A 72 7.27 -13.99 4.57
C PHE A 72 8.63 -13.38 4.98
N PRO A 73 9.23 -12.54 4.13
CA PRO A 73 10.53 -11.94 4.44
C PRO A 73 10.54 -11.13 5.74
N ASP A 74 11.71 -11.03 6.38
CA ASP A 74 11.87 -10.39 7.70
C ASP A 74 11.47 -8.91 7.73
N TYR A 75 11.45 -8.22 6.59
CA TYR A 75 10.93 -6.86 6.49
C TYR A 75 9.40 -6.76 6.71
N PHE A 76 8.71 -7.90 6.85
CA PHE A 76 7.30 -8.00 7.26
C PHE A 76 7.08 -8.72 8.60
N SER A 77 8.15 -8.95 9.37
CA SER A 77 8.10 -9.75 10.61
C SER A 77 7.40 -9.06 11.80
N THR A 78 7.20 -7.74 11.76
CA THR A 78 6.64 -6.98 12.90
C THR A 78 5.51 -6.06 12.46
N HIS A 79 4.57 -5.82 13.37
CA HIS A 79 3.46 -4.88 13.14
C HIS A 79 3.97 -3.46 12.81
N LEU A 80 5.10 -3.06 13.40
CA LEU A 80 5.74 -1.77 13.13
C LEU A 80 6.26 -1.70 11.70
N ASN A 81 6.95 -2.74 11.22
CA ASN A 81 7.48 -2.78 9.85
C ASN A 81 6.35 -2.81 8.83
N ILE A 82 5.32 -3.63 9.06
CA ILE A 82 4.13 -3.68 8.19
C ILE A 82 3.47 -2.31 8.12
N ARG A 83 3.24 -1.67 9.27
CA ARG A 83 2.64 -0.34 9.32
C ARG A 83 3.50 0.70 8.59
N LYS A 84 4.81 0.68 8.82
CA LYS A 84 5.76 1.58 8.15
C LYS A 84 5.69 1.42 6.63
N GLU A 85 5.78 0.20 6.12
CA GLU A 85 5.69 -0.10 4.69
C GLU A 85 4.38 0.44 4.10
N LEU A 86 3.23 0.11 4.71
CA LEU A 86 1.94 0.55 4.20
C LEU A 86 1.77 2.08 4.22
N LEU A 87 2.26 2.75 5.26
CA LEU A 87 2.23 4.22 5.33
C LEU A 87 3.20 4.86 4.33
N GLU A 88 4.35 4.27 4.05
CA GLU A 88 5.26 4.73 3.00
C GLU A 88 4.56 4.71 1.63
N TRP A 89 3.83 3.64 1.30
CA TRP A 89 3.07 3.54 0.05
C TRP A 89 1.86 4.47 0.00
N ILE A 90 1.12 4.64 1.10
CA ILE A 90 0.00 5.58 1.17
C ILE A 90 0.46 7.02 0.92
N ASN A 91 1.62 7.40 1.48
CA ASN A 91 2.16 8.75 1.41
C ASN A 91 3.10 8.94 0.21
N PHE A 92 3.30 7.91 -0.61
CA PHE A 92 4.21 7.96 -1.75
C PHE A 92 3.71 8.99 -2.76
N GLN A 93 4.55 9.99 -3.02
CA GLN A 93 4.37 10.94 -4.10
C GLN A 93 5.36 10.58 -5.19
N LEU A 94 4.88 10.49 -6.44
CA LEU A 94 5.79 10.34 -7.58
C LEU A 94 6.79 11.50 -7.52
N PRO A 95 8.09 11.23 -7.70
CA PRO A 95 9.07 12.30 -7.88
C PRO A 95 8.54 13.21 -8.97
N ILE A 96 8.47 14.53 -8.71
CA ILE A 96 8.07 15.45 -9.76
C ILE A 96 9.17 15.40 -10.82
N ASP A 97 8.88 14.82 -11.97
CA ASP A 97 9.82 14.83 -13.10
C ASP A 97 10.17 16.29 -13.40
N GLN A 98 11.45 16.63 -13.42
CA GLN A 98 11.91 17.99 -13.73
C GLN A 98 11.49 18.39 -15.18
N GLU A 99 11.27 17.41 -16.07
CA GLU A 99 10.70 17.62 -17.42
C GLU A 99 9.20 17.97 -17.41
N SER A 100 8.43 17.44 -16.45
CA SER A 100 7.00 17.73 -16.33
C SER A 100 6.72 19.18 -15.91
N GLN A 101 7.72 19.89 -15.39
CA GLN A 101 7.65 21.32 -15.03
C GLN A 101 7.99 22.24 -16.20
N THR A 102 8.96 21.89 -17.05
CA THR A 102 9.38 22.71 -18.20
C THR A 102 8.31 22.76 -19.29
N LEU A 103 7.55 21.68 -19.49
CA LEU A 103 6.40 21.67 -20.40
C LEU A 103 5.27 22.57 -19.88
N LYS A 104 4.96 22.54 -18.59
CA LYS A 104 3.89 23.37 -18.00
C LYS A 104 4.23 24.87 -17.94
N SER A 105 5.50 25.25 -17.88
CA SER A 105 5.91 26.67 -17.97
C SER A 105 5.89 27.20 -19.40
N GLY A 106 6.16 26.34 -20.40
CA GLY A 106 6.10 26.71 -21.83
C GLY A 106 4.70 26.95 -22.38
N PHE A 107 3.66 26.32 -21.80
CA PHE A 107 2.26 26.53 -22.22
C PHE A 107 1.56 27.74 -21.57
N LYS A 108 2.24 28.51 -20.71
CA LYS A 108 1.70 29.75 -20.11
C LYS A 108 2.15 31.04 -20.81
N GLN A 109 2.90 30.95 -21.90
CA GLN A 109 3.20 32.08 -22.77
C GLN A 109 2.94 31.69 -24.22
N ASN A 110 1.68 31.82 -24.65
CA ASN A 110 1.23 32.13 -26.00
C ASN A 110 -0.29 32.39 -25.96
#